data_AF-A0AAX1QJB1-F1
#
_entry.id   AF-A0AAX1QJB1-F1
#
_cell.length_a   1.000
_cell.length_b   1.000
_cell.length_c   1.000
_cell.angle_alpha   90.00
_cell.angle_beta   90.00
_cell.angle_gamma   90.00
#
_symmetry.space_group_name_H-M   'P 1'
#
loop_
_entity.id
_entity.type
_entity.pdbx_description
1 polymer ?
#
loop_
_entity_poly.entity_id
_entity_poly.type
_entity_poly.pdbx_seq_one_letter_code
_entity_poly.pdbx_strand_id
1 'polypeptide(L)'
;MEAMTQEQRQKTKEALSRYGQKNWVYGPCNWGWKRAIQLAEEYYREADPGLRGSILQLRYMERRRREEVMDKLNISYSTYQKAHDDLLSTVAVFAAHYGEL
;
A
#
# COMPACT_ATOMS: atom_id res chain seq x y z
N MET A 1 -2.02 2.49 -20.29
CA MET A 1 -2.43 2.52 -18.88
C MET A 1 -2.46 3.98 -18.46
N GLU A 2 -3.64 4.55 -18.22
CA GLU A 2 -3.75 5.89 -17.66
C GLU A 2 -3.03 5.88 -16.31
N ALA A 3 -2.06 6.79 -16.13
CA ALA A 3 -1.31 6.87 -14.89
C ALA A 3 -2.26 7.29 -13.77
N MET A 4 -2.24 6.56 -12.65
CA MET A 4 -3.02 6.88 -11.45
C MET A 4 -2.91 8.37 -11.12
N THR A 5 -4.05 9.04 -10.94
CA THR A 5 -4.07 10.49 -10.67
C THR A 5 -3.40 10.79 -9.33
N GLN A 6 -2.92 12.02 -9.15
CA GLN A 6 -2.32 12.43 -7.88
C GLN A 6 -3.33 12.31 -6.71
N GLU A 7 -4.62 12.56 -6.98
CA GLU A 7 -5.68 12.42 -5.99
C GLU A 7 -5.89 10.96 -5.57
N GLN A 8 -6.00 10.03 -6.53
CA GLN A 8 -6.13 8.59 -6.25
C GLN A 8 -4.91 8.07 -5.48
N ARG A 9 -3.71 8.54 -5.85
CA ARG A 9 -2.47 8.21 -5.13
C ARG A 9 -2.52 8.66 -3.68
N GLN A 10 -2.99 9.88 -3.45
CA GLN A 10 -3.06 10.46 -2.10
C GLN A 10 -4.10 9.73 -1.25
N LYS A 11 -5.31 9.48 -1.79
CA LYS A 11 -6.35 8.68 -1.11
C LYS A 11 -5.84 7.29 -0.73
N THR A 12 -5.16 6.61 -1.66
CA THR A 12 -4.59 5.27 -1.41
C THR A 12 -3.51 5.30 -0.32
N LYS A 13 -2.61 6.30 -0.33
CA LYS A 13 -1.60 6.49 0.71
C LYS A 13 -2.24 6.71 2.08
N GLU A 14 -3.31 7.52 2.14
CA GLU A 14 -4.02 7.79 3.38
C GLU A 14 -4.73 6.55 3.91
N ALA A 15 -5.42 5.80 3.05
CA ALA A 15 -6.06 4.55 3.45
C ALA A 15 -5.06 3.56 4.04
N LEU A 16 -3.90 3.35 3.38
CA LEU A 16 -2.83 2.48 3.90
C LEU A 16 -2.23 2.99 5.21
N SER A 17 -1.97 4.30 5.31
CA SER A 17 -1.42 4.93 6.52
C SER A 17 -2.34 4.79 7.73
N ARG A 18 -3.65 4.86 7.48
CA ARG A 18 -4.67 4.76 8.52
C ARG A 18 -5.03 3.31 8.85
N TYR A 19 -4.98 2.39 7.90
CA TYR A 19 -5.17 0.94 8.12
C TYR A 19 -4.18 0.39 9.15
N GLY A 20 -2.91 0.85 9.12
CA GLY A 20 -1.89 0.48 10.11
C GLY A 20 -2.08 1.12 11.50
N GLN A 21 -3.13 1.92 11.72
CA GLN A 21 -3.41 2.52 13.03
C GLN A 21 -4.34 1.64 13.85
N LYS A 22 -4.02 1.49 15.15
CA LYS A 22 -4.82 0.70 16.11
C LYS A 22 -6.28 1.17 16.27
N ASN A 23 -6.57 2.42 15.89
CA ASN A 23 -7.90 3.05 16.02
C ASN A 23 -8.67 3.12 14.70
N TRP A 24 -8.25 2.38 13.66
CA TRP A 24 -9.03 2.33 12.41
C TRP A 24 -10.44 1.81 12.69
N VAL A 25 -11.44 2.66 12.47
CA VAL A 25 -12.83 2.32 12.75
C VAL A 25 -13.32 1.35 11.67
N TYR A 26 -13.60 0.12 12.11
CA TYR A 26 -14.31 -0.87 11.31
C TYR A 26 -15.74 -0.41 11.10
N GLY A 27 -16.03 0.14 9.92
CA GLY A 27 -17.35 0.60 9.53
C GLY A 27 -17.62 0.34 8.04
N PRO A 28 -18.89 0.44 7.61
CA PRO A 28 -19.29 0.14 6.23
C PRO A 28 -18.50 0.94 5.19
N CYS A 29 -18.19 2.20 5.49
CA CYS A 29 -17.46 3.11 4.60
C CYS A 29 -15.96 2.80 4.45
N ASN A 30 -15.38 1.91 5.26
CA ASN A 30 -13.97 1.53 5.17
C ASN A 30 -13.79 0.07 4.73
N TRP A 31 -14.88 -0.62 4.41
CA TRP A 31 -14.86 -2.04 4.10
C TRP A 31 -14.16 -2.33 2.77
N GLY A 32 -14.39 -1.51 1.75
CA GLY A 32 -13.74 -1.67 0.44
C GLY A 32 -12.23 -1.47 0.54
N TRP A 33 -11.78 -0.44 1.26
CA TRP A 33 -10.35 -0.23 1.53
C TRP A 33 -9.71 -1.38 2.30
N LYS A 34 -10.39 -1.91 3.33
CA LYS A 34 -9.90 -3.09 4.06
C LYS A 34 -9.71 -4.26 3.10
N ARG A 35 -10.70 -4.54 2.25
CA ARG A 35 -10.66 -5.68 1.36
C ARG A 35 -9.59 -5.50 0.28
N ALA A 36 -9.43 -4.29 -0.26
CA ALA A 36 -8.38 -3.94 -1.20
C ALA A 36 -6.98 -4.15 -0.62
N ILE A 37 -6.74 -3.71 0.62
CA ILE A 37 -5.45 -3.86 1.30
C ILE A 37 -5.16 -5.34 1.58
N GLN A 38 -6.15 -6.11 2.06
CA GLN A 38 -5.98 -7.55 2.28
C GLN A 38 -5.65 -8.30 1.00
N LEU A 39 -6.32 -7.98 -0.11
CA LEU A 39 -6.00 -8.54 -1.42
C LEU A 39 -4.59 -8.15 -1.88
N ALA A 40 -4.15 -6.91 -1.62
CA ALA A 40 -2.78 -6.51 -1.92
C ALA A 40 -1.75 -7.28 -1.08
N GLU A 41 -2.03 -7.53 0.19
CA GLU A 41 -1.18 -8.37 1.05
C GLU A 41 -1.10 -9.81 0.55
N GLU A 42 -2.23 -10.41 0.20
CA GLU A 42 -2.30 -11.77 -0.37
C GLU A 42 -1.57 -11.84 -1.71
N TYR A 43 -1.84 -10.90 -2.62
CA TYR A 43 -1.20 -10.81 -3.92
C TYR A 43 0.32 -10.69 -3.80
N TYR A 44 0.83 -9.77 -2.98
CA TYR A 44 2.28 -9.61 -2.83
C TYR A 44 2.92 -10.74 -2.05
N ARG A 45 2.21 -11.42 -1.16
CA ARG A 45 2.74 -12.65 -0.53
C ARG A 45 3.09 -13.72 -1.56
N GLU A 46 2.32 -13.80 -2.65
CA GLU A 46 2.53 -14.80 -3.70
C GLU A 46 3.42 -14.29 -4.84
N ALA A 47 3.20 -13.05 -5.31
CA ALA A 47 3.82 -12.52 -6.52
C ALA A 47 5.20 -11.86 -6.28
N ASP A 48 5.38 -11.15 -5.16
CA ASP A 48 6.61 -10.42 -4.82
C ASP A 48 6.71 -10.20 -3.30
N PRO A 49 6.94 -11.27 -2.51
CA PRO A 49 7.02 -11.15 -1.06
C PRO A 49 8.28 -10.38 -0.64
N GLY A 50 9.30 -10.34 -1.52
CA GLY A 50 10.60 -9.72 -1.26
C GLY A 50 10.53 -8.20 -1.16
N LEU A 51 10.17 -7.52 -2.25
CA LEU A 51 10.29 -6.07 -2.32
C LEU A 51 8.98 -5.36 -1.99
N ARG A 52 7.94 -5.53 -2.82
CA ARG A 52 6.67 -4.81 -2.65
C ARG A 52 5.91 -5.28 -1.41
N GLY A 53 5.90 -6.58 -1.14
CA GLY A 53 5.33 -7.15 0.08
C GLY A 53 6.02 -6.63 1.35
N SER A 54 7.35 -6.63 1.37
CA SER A 54 8.09 -6.04 2.50
C SER A 54 7.87 -4.53 2.64
N ILE A 55 7.80 -3.76 1.56
CA ILE A 55 7.46 -2.33 1.66
C ILE A 55 6.06 -2.16 2.26
N LEU A 56 5.07 -2.93 1.84
CA LEU A 56 3.71 -2.89 2.40
C LEU A 56 3.73 -3.16 3.91
N GLN A 57 4.40 -4.24 4.34
CA GLN A 57 4.48 -4.60 5.76
C GLN A 57 5.28 -3.58 6.57
N LEU A 58 6.53 -3.29 6.18
CA LEU A 58 7.42 -2.42 6.93
C LEU A 58 6.91 -0.98 6.99
N ARG A 59 6.50 -0.41 5.84
CA ARG A 59 6.09 1.00 5.77
C ARG A 59 4.75 1.26 6.43
N TYR A 60 3.77 0.37 6.23
CA TYR A 60 2.38 0.63 6.61
C TYR A 60 1.93 -0.15 7.85
N MET A 61 2.27 -1.44 7.96
CA MET A 61 1.86 -2.26 9.11
C MET A 61 2.77 -2.05 10.32
N GLU A 62 4.09 -2.06 10.12
CA GLU A 62 5.08 -1.78 11.16
C GLU A 62 5.36 -0.28 11.35
N ARG A 63 4.83 0.57 10.46
CA ARG A 63 4.99 2.04 10.49
C ARG A 63 6.44 2.52 10.53
N ARG A 64 7.35 1.79 9.87
CA ARG A 64 8.74 2.18 9.71
C ARG A 64 8.86 3.42 8.83
N ARG A 65 9.87 4.25 9.10
CA ARG A 65 10.20 5.39 8.22
C ARG A 65 10.75 4.88 6.90
N ARG A 66 10.61 5.67 5.82
CA ARG A 66 11.10 5.28 4.48
C ARG A 66 12.57 4.89 4.51
N GLU A 67 13.37 5.67 5.23
CA GLU A 67 14.81 5.47 5.39
C GLU A 67 15.11 4.12 6.04
N GLU A 68 14.41 3.78 7.14
CA GLU A 68 14.54 2.48 7.80
C GLU A 68 14.11 1.31 6.90
N VAL A 69 13.09 1.49 6.06
CA VAL A 69 12.67 0.48 5.08
C VAL A 69 13.76 0.28 4.02
N MET A 70 14.33 1.37 3.49
CA MET A 70 15.40 1.30 2.50
C MET A 70 16.64 0.62 3.07
N ASP A 71 17.04 0.97 4.30
CA ASP A 71 18.19 0.37 4.98
C ASP A 71 17.95 -1.12 5.24
N LYS A 72 16.77 -1.51 5.74
CA LYS A 72 16.44 -2.91 6.05
C LYS A 72 16.36 -3.78 4.80
N LEU A 73 15.90 -3.23 3.68
CA LEU A 73 15.83 -3.93 2.40
C LEU A 73 17.10 -3.80 1.56
N ASN A 74 18.07 -3.00 2.01
CA ASN A 74 19.30 -2.68 1.29
C ASN A 74 19.02 -2.20 -0.15
N ILE A 75 18.12 -1.22 -0.30
CA ILE A 75 17.70 -0.67 -1.61
C ILE A 75 17.94 0.83 -1.71
N SER A 76 18.15 1.29 -2.94
CA SER A 76 18.26 2.71 -3.25
C SER A 76 16.91 3.42 -3.19
N TYR A 77 16.94 4.76 -3.12
CA TYR A 77 15.74 5.59 -3.20
C TYR A 77 14.94 5.39 -4.49
N SER A 78 15.60 5.28 -5.64
CA SER A 78 14.91 5.09 -6.93
C SER A 78 14.21 3.73 -6.99
N THR A 79 14.83 2.68 -6.45
CA THR A 79 14.22 1.35 -6.29
C THR A 79 13.01 1.42 -5.38
N TYR A 80 13.15 2.07 -4.21
CA TYR A 80 12.04 2.27 -3.27
C TYR A 80 10.89 3.02 -3.94
N GLN A 81 11.17 4.14 -4.60
CA GLN A 81 10.15 5.00 -5.20
C GLN A 81 9.33 4.25 -6.25
N LYS A 82 9.99 3.47 -7.12
CA LYS A 82 9.31 2.66 -8.13
C LYS A 82 8.45 1.57 -7.49
N ALA A 83 9.01 0.80 -6.57
CA ALA A 83 8.28 -0.28 -5.90
C ALA A 83 7.10 0.25 -5.06
N HIS A 84 7.27 1.42 -4.43
CA HIS A 84 6.22 2.10 -3.69
C HIS A 84 5.09 2.59 -4.60
N ASP A 85 5.42 3.13 -5.77
CA ASP A 85 4.43 3.58 -6.74
C ASP A 85 3.65 2.42 -7.38
N ASP A 86 4.32 1.31 -7.67
CA ASP A 86 3.69 0.08 -8.15
C ASP A 86 2.75 -0.52 -7.07
N LEU A 87 3.19 -0.51 -5.81
CA LEU A 87 2.39 -0.91 -4.65
C LEU A 87 1.10 -0.08 -4.55
N LEU A 88 1.22 1.25 -4.61
CA LEU A 88 0.05 2.13 -4.54
C LEU A 88 -0.90 1.91 -5.72
N SER A 89 -0.36 1.70 -6.92
CA SER A 89 -1.16 1.43 -8.12
C SER A 89 -1.95 0.11 -7.97
N THR A 90 -1.33 -0.92 -7.40
CA THR A 90 -1.98 -2.22 -7.17
C THR A 90 -3.11 -2.11 -6.15
N VAL A 91 -2.87 -1.43 -5.02
CA VAL A 91 -3.91 -1.18 -4.01
C VAL A 91 -5.05 -0.33 -4.60
N ALA A 92 -4.72 0.65 -5.43
CA ALA A 92 -5.72 1.49 -6.10
C ALA A 92 -6.61 0.67 -7.06
N VAL A 93 -6.03 -0.24 -7.84
CA VAL A 93 -6.82 -1.14 -8.71
C VAL A 93 -7.80 -1.98 -7.90
N PHE A 94 -7.35 -2.54 -6.77
CA PHE A 94 -8.25 -3.29 -5.89
C PHE A 94 -9.29 -2.39 -5.19
N ALA A 95 -8.93 -1.17 -4.81
CA ALA A 95 -9.86 -0.21 -4.21
C ALA A 95 -10.95 0.21 -5.21
N ALA A 96 -10.59 0.46 -6.47
CA ALA A 96 -11.54 0.76 -7.54
C ALA A 96 -12.53 -0.39 -7.78
N HIS A 97 -12.07 -1.65 -7.66
CA HIS A 97 -12.95 -2.82 -7.73
C HIS A 97 -14.05 -2.83 -6.65
N TYR A 98 -13.80 -2.18 -5.51
CA TYR A 98 -14.76 -2.03 -4.42
C TYR A 98 -15.49 -0.68 -4.40
N GLY A 99 -15.30 0.18 -5.42
CA GLY A 99 -15.96 1.49 -5.53
C GLY A 99 -15.38 2.58 -4.62
N GLU A 100 -14.13 2.43 -4.18
CA GLU A 100 -13.46 3.36 -3.27
C GLU A 100 -12.63 4.46 -3.97
N LEU A 101 -12.49 4.36 -5.30
CA LEU A 101 -11.69 5.26 -6.16
C LEU A 101 -12.39 5.61 -7.47
#